data_AF-A0A934BG30-F1
#
_entry.id   AF-A0A934BG30-F1
#
_cell.length_a   1.000
_cell.length_b   1.000
_cell.length_c   1.000
_cell.angle_alpha   90.00
_cell.angle_beta   90.00
_cell.angle_gamma   90.00
#
_symmetry.space_group_name_H-M   'P 1'
#
loop_
_entity.id
_entity.type
_entity.pdbx_description
1 polymer ?
#
loop_
_entity_poly.entity_id
_entity_poly.type
_entity_poly.pdbx_seq_one_letter_code
_entity_poly.pdbx_strand_id
1 'polypeptide(L)'
;MGYVHAEIKLKNPRLPDLKIITVKAMVDTGALTLCIPDHIALQLKLEINSQREVTTADGRKQLVPYVGPIEILFENRNCFVGALVLGDEVLLGAVPMEDMDLIISPGHRKLIVNPDSPNFPHALVK
;
A
#
# COMPACT_ATOMS: atom_id res chain seq x y z
N MET A 1 14.63 -2.70 -8.25
CA MET A 1 14.04 -3.09 -6.96
C MET A 1 14.40 -2.06 -5.92
N GLY A 2 13.40 -1.56 -5.19
CA GLY A 2 13.61 -0.72 -4.02
C GLY A 2 14.28 -1.53 -2.90
N TYR A 3 15.18 -0.91 -2.14
CA TYR A 3 15.86 -1.55 -1.01
C TYR A 3 15.30 -1.11 0.35
N VAL A 4 14.26 -0.26 0.35
CA VAL A 4 13.54 0.14 1.55
C VAL A 4 12.29 -0.73 1.68
N HIS A 5 12.09 -1.29 2.88
CA HIS A 5 10.90 -2.07 3.21
C HIS A 5 10.30 -1.56 4.51
N ALA A 6 8.99 -1.70 4.64
CA ALA A 6 8.25 -1.37 5.85
C ALA A 6 7.36 -2.54 6.26
N GLU A 7 7.24 -2.78 7.56
CA GLU A 7 6.19 -3.65 8.07
C GLU A 7 4.89 -2.84 8.15
N ILE A 8 3.87 -3.25 7.40
CA ILE A 8 2.56 -2.63 7.38
C ILE A 8 1.49 -3.66 7.74
N LYS A 9 0.37 -3.18 8.27
CA LYS A 9 -0.81 -4.00 8.55
C LYS A 9 -1.88 -3.71 7.51
N LEU A 10 -2.45 -4.75 6.94
CA LEU A 10 -3.55 -4.68 5.98
C LEU A 10 -4.80 -5.26 6.62
N LYS A 11 -5.91 -4.55 6.49
CA LYS A 11 -7.22 -4.93 7.04
C LYS A 11 -8.30 -4.69 6.00
N ASN A 12 -9.30 -5.57 5.95
CA ASN A 12 -10.54 -5.30 5.25
C ASN A 12 -11.52 -4.61 6.21
N PRO A 13 -11.80 -3.30 6.05
CA PRO A 13 -12.64 -2.57 7.00
C PRO A 13 -14.11 -2.98 6.95
N ARG A 14 -14.56 -3.66 5.89
CA ARG A 14 -15.92 -4.20 5.79
C ARG A 14 -16.11 -5.46 6.63
N LEU A 15 -15.03 -6.09 7.09
CA LEU A 15 -15.04 -7.32 7.87
C LEU A 15 -14.19 -7.13 9.15
N PRO A 16 -14.71 -6.43 10.19
CA PRO A 16 -13.94 -6.06 11.38
C PRO A 16 -13.36 -7.25 12.17
N ASP A 17 -14.05 -8.39 12.16
CA ASP A 17 -13.62 -9.62 12.84
C ASP A 17 -12.59 -10.42 12.03
N LEU A 18 -12.32 -10.02 10.78
CA LEU A 18 -11.30 -10.67 9.95
C LEU A 18 -9.91 -10.31 10.47
N LYS A 19 -9.05 -11.32 10.56
CA LYS A 19 -7.68 -11.15 11.06
C LYS A 19 -6.90 -10.16 10.19
N ILE A 20 -6.28 -9.17 10.84
CA ILE A 20 -5.33 -8.25 10.23
C ILE A 20 -4.10 -9.02 9.77
N ILE A 21 -3.63 -8.73 8.55
CA ILE A 21 -2.41 -9.34 7.99
C ILE A 21 -1.26 -8.36 8.15
N THR A 22 -0.18 -8.81 8.77
CA THR A 22 1.07 -8.04 8.84
C THR A 22 1.99 -8.51 7.72
N VAL A 23 2.45 -7.59 6.88
CA VAL A 23 3.28 -7.89 5.71
C VAL A 23 4.51 -6.99 5.68
N LYS A 24 5.61 -7.51 5.16
CA LYS A 24 6.76 -6.71 4.77
C LYS A 24 6.52 -6.20 3.34
N ALA A 25 6.30 -4.90 3.19
CA ALA A 25 6.06 -4.26 1.90
C ALA A 25 7.35 -3.60 1.38
N MET A 26 7.64 -3.75 0.09
CA MET A 26 8.64 -2.94 -0.59
C MET A 26 8.07 -1.53 -0.80
N VAL A 27 8.83 -0.52 -0.40
CA VAL A 27 8.47 0.88 -0.62
C VAL A 27 8.84 1.25 -2.05
N ASP A 28 7.84 1.59 -2.86
CA ASP A 28 8.01 1.80 -4.30
C ASP A 28 7.28 3.06 -4.78
N THR A 29 8.03 4.15 -4.93
CA THR A 29 7.51 5.41 -5.50
C THR A 29 7.16 5.30 -6.98
N GLY A 30 7.62 4.25 -7.67
CA GLY A 30 7.26 3.96 -9.06
C GLY A 30 5.90 3.27 -9.21
N ALA A 31 5.39 2.67 -8.12
CA ALA A 31 4.03 2.14 -8.06
C ALA A 31 3.06 3.27 -7.69
N LEU A 32 1.94 3.37 -8.41
CA LEU A 32 0.92 4.39 -8.13
C LEU A 32 0.23 4.15 -6.78
N THR A 33 -0.23 2.92 -6.54
CA THR A 33 -1.02 2.53 -5.37
C THR A 33 -0.51 1.20 -4.80
N LEU A 34 -1.20 0.65 -3.80
CA LEU A 34 -0.89 -0.66 -3.23
C LEU A 34 -0.97 -1.76 -4.32
N CYS A 35 0.08 -2.56 -4.44
CA CYS A 35 0.05 -3.83 -5.18
C CYS A 35 0.13 -4.97 -4.18
N ILE A 36 -0.70 -5.98 -4.33
CA ILE A 36 -0.71 -7.16 -3.45
C ILE A 36 -0.71 -8.46 -4.26
N PRO A 37 -0.07 -9.53 -3.76
CA PRO A 37 -0.22 -10.86 -4.33
C PRO A 37 -1.64 -11.42 -4.15
N ASP A 38 -2.05 -12.34 -5.03
CA ASP A 38 -3.37 -13.00 -4.99
C ASP A 38 -3.71 -13.60 -3.62
N HIS A 39 -2.75 -14.23 -2.95
CA HIS A 39 -2.99 -14.87 -1.66
C HIS A 39 -3.37 -13.87 -0.55
N ILE A 40 -2.86 -12.63 -0.61
CA ILE A 40 -3.22 -11.57 0.35
C ILE A 40 -4.66 -11.11 0.08
N ALA A 41 -5.04 -10.94 -1.18
CA ALA A 41 -6.40 -10.57 -1.57
C ALA A 41 -7.42 -11.62 -1.11
N LEU A 42 -7.09 -12.91 -1.26
CA LEU A 42 -7.91 -14.03 -0.79
C LEU A 42 -8.05 -14.05 0.73
N GLN A 43 -6.94 -13.89 1.48
CA GLN A 43 -6.95 -13.88 2.94
C GLN A 43 -7.76 -12.70 3.52
N LEU A 44 -7.69 -11.54 2.87
CA LEU A 44 -8.48 -10.34 3.23
C LEU A 44 -9.93 -10.39 2.71
N LYS A 45 -10.31 -11.45 1.97
CA LYS A 45 -11.64 -11.60 1.36
C LYS A 45 -12.05 -10.36 0.57
N LEU A 46 -11.14 -9.83 -0.25
CA LEU A 46 -11.39 -8.62 -1.02
C LEU A 46 -12.22 -8.94 -2.27
N GLU A 47 -13.17 -8.06 -2.56
CA GLU A 47 -13.99 -8.13 -3.77
C GLU A 47 -13.26 -7.43 -4.92
N ILE A 48 -13.45 -7.92 -6.15
CA ILE A 48 -12.98 -7.22 -7.35
C ILE A 48 -13.94 -6.06 -7.62
N ASN A 49 -13.45 -4.84 -7.50
CA ASN A 49 -14.21 -3.63 -7.83
C ASN A 49 -14.23 -3.39 -9.34
N SER A 50 -13.08 -3.60 -10.01
CA SER A 50 -12.93 -3.41 -11.45
C SER A 50 -11.68 -4.12 -11.98
N GLN A 51 -11.47 -4.07 -13.29
CA GLN A 51 -10.20 -4.40 -13.94
C GLN A 51 -9.44 -3.10 -14.23
N ARG A 52 -8.10 -3.11 -14.18
CA ARG A 52 -7.27 -1.98 -14.59
C ARG A 52 -6.15 -2.42 -15.53
N GLU A 53 -5.93 -1.65 -16.59
CA GLU A 53 -4.73 -1.77 -17.41
C GLU A 53 -3.57 -1.14 -16.65
N VAL A 54 -2.49 -1.90 -16.48
CA VAL A 54 -1.27 -1.47 -15.81
C VAL A 54 -0.08 -1.64 -16.74
N THR A 55 0.93 -0.79 -16.57
CA THR A 55 2.24 -0.96 -17.21
C THR A 55 3.25 -1.34 -16.14
N THR A 56 3.88 -2.50 -16.28
CA THR A 56 4.91 -2.99 -15.35
C THR A 56 6.27 -2.36 -15.65
N ALA A 57 7.22 -2.51 -14.72
CA ALA A 57 8.57 -1.94 -14.86
C ALA A 57 9.34 -2.45 -16.10
N ASP A 58 8.96 -3.62 -16.65
CA ASP A 58 9.50 -4.17 -17.90
C ASP A 58 8.79 -3.65 -19.16
N GLY A 59 7.86 -2.69 -19.02
CA GLY A 59 7.11 -2.05 -20.09
C GLY A 59 5.92 -2.86 -20.61
N ARG A 60 5.65 -4.05 -20.05
CA ARG A 60 4.49 -4.86 -20.46
C ARG A 60 3.19 -4.23 -19.96
N LYS A 61 2.15 -4.35 -20.78
CA LYS A 61 0.79 -3.96 -20.42
C LYS A 61 -0.04 -5.20 -20.14
N GLN A 62 -0.81 -5.18 -19.06
CA GLN A 62 -1.73 -6.25 -18.70
C GLN A 62 -2.95 -5.71 -17.96
N LEU A 63 -4.08 -6.41 -18.09
CA LEU A 63 -5.25 -6.18 -17.25
C LEU A 63 -5.10 -6.95 -15.95
N VAL A 64 -5.26 -6.27 -14.82
CA VAL A 64 -5.20 -6.87 -13.49
C VAL A 64 -6.44 -6.51 -12.67
N PRO A 65 -6.88 -7.38 -11.74
CA PRO A 65 -7.95 -7.05 -10.81
C PRO A 65 -7.57 -5.87 -9.92
N TYR A 66 -8.52 -4.96 -9.74
CA TYR A 66 -8.47 -3.91 -8.72
C TYR A 66 -9.47 -4.26 -7.61
N VAL A 67 -8.96 -4.45 -6.40
CA VAL A 67 -9.71 -5.00 -5.25
C VAL A 67 -9.74 -4.02 -4.08
N GLY A 68 -10.73 -4.13 -3.21
CA GLY A 68 -10.81 -3.30 -2.02
C GLY A 68 -12.17 -3.40 -1.30
N PRO A 69 -12.39 -2.56 -0.28
CA PRO A 69 -11.44 -1.59 0.29
C PRO A 69 -10.38 -2.26 1.20
N ILE A 70 -9.25 -1.60 1.37
CA ILE A 70 -8.17 -1.99 2.30
C ILE A 70 -7.84 -0.79 3.19
N GLU A 71 -7.80 -1.02 4.50
CA GLU A 71 -7.19 -0.12 5.47
C GLU A 71 -5.73 -0.54 5.67
N ILE A 72 -4.80 0.37 5.40
CA ILE A 72 -3.37 0.19 5.70
C ILE A 72 -3.10 0.87 7.04
N LEU A 73 -2.36 0.21 7.93
CA LEU A 73 -1.84 0.80 9.15
C LEU A 73 -0.31 0.73 9.18
N PHE A 74 0.31 1.86 9.49
CA PHE A 74 1.76 2.00 9.66
C PHE A 74 2.03 2.97 10.81
N GLU A 75 2.73 2.51 11.85
CA GLU A 75 2.98 3.31 13.07
C GLU A 75 1.69 3.96 13.62
N ASN A 76 1.63 5.30 13.69
CA ASN A 76 0.47 6.09 14.10
C ASN A 76 -0.30 6.68 12.90
N ARG A 77 -0.23 6.03 11.74
CA ARG A 77 -0.89 6.43 10.49
C ARG A 77 -1.77 5.30 9.97
N ASN A 78 -2.83 5.70 9.29
CA ASN A 78 -3.66 4.81 8.51
C ASN A 78 -4.21 5.53 7.27
N CYS A 79 -4.53 4.76 6.23
CA CYS A 79 -5.22 5.23 5.04
C CYS A 79 -6.14 4.14 4.49
N PHE A 80 -7.09 4.54 3.63
CA PHE A 80 -7.96 3.62 2.90
C PHE A 80 -7.66 3.68 1.41
N VAL A 81 -7.37 2.52 0.82
CA VAL A 81 -7.08 2.39 -0.61
C VAL A 81 -7.72 1.13 -1.19
N GLY A 82 -7.73 1.02 -2.51
CA GLY A 82 -7.80 -0.29 -3.18
C GLY A 82 -6.40 -0.74 -3.60
N ALA A 83 -6.29 -1.99 -4.04
CA ALA A 83 -5.05 -2.60 -4.49
C ALA A 83 -5.17 -3.21 -5.88
N LEU A 84 -4.06 -3.22 -6.60
CA LEU A 84 -3.88 -4.00 -7.81
C LEU A 84 -3.39 -5.40 -7.42
N VAL A 85 -4.01 -6.45 -7.96
CA VAL A 85 -3.60 -7.84 -7.70
C VAL A 85 -2.61 -8.30 -8.76
N LEU A 86 -1.33 -8.31 -8.41
CA LEU A 86 -0.21 -8.71 -9.27
C LEU A 86 1.08 -8.87 -8.46
N GLY A 87 2.05 -9.58 -9.03
CA GLY A 87 3.37 -9.78 -8.42
C GLY A 87 3.36 -10.79 -7.27
N ASP A 88 4.51 -10.92 -6.62
CA ASP A 88 4.78 -11.88 -5.55
C ASP A 88 5.08 -11.22 -4.19
N GLU A 89 5.34 -9.92 -4.18
CA GLU A 89 5.52 -9.10 -2.99
C GLU A 89 4.53 -7.93 -2.91
N VAL A 90 4.31 -7.40 -1.70
CA VAL A 90 3.46 -6.21 -1.50
C VAL A 90 4.27 -4.96 -1.83
N LEU A 91 3.73 -4.10 -2.71
CA LEU A 91 4.30 -2.79 -3.03
C LEU A 91 3.50 -1.69 -2.38
N LEU A 92 4.14 -0.89 -1.53
CA LEU A 92 3.56 0.34 -1.00
C LEU A 92 3.83 1.49 -1.98
N GLY A 93 2.81 1.85 -2.76
CA GLY A 93 2.89 2.89 -3.79
C GLY A 93 2.78 4.33 -3.27
N ALA A 94 2.88 5.29 -4.19
CA ALA A 94 2.86 6.73 -3.89
C ALA A 94 1.59 7.19 -3.16
N VAL A 95 0.40 6.81 -3.65
CA VAL A 95 -0.88 7.25 -3.06
C VAL A 95 -1.00 6.95 -1.57
N PRO A 96 -0.84 5.70 -1.08
CA PRO A 96 -0.92 5.45 0.35
C PRO A 96 0.22 6.09 1.15
N MET A 97 1.41 6.32 0.57
CA MET A 97 2.49 7.03 1.25
C MET A 97 2.17 8.52 1.44
N GLU A 98 1.65 9.16 0.40
CA GLU A 98 1.24 10.57 0.44
C GLU A 98 0.07 10.79 1.39
N ASP A 99 -0.96 9.93 1.33
CA ASP A 99 -2.14 10.02 2.22
C ASP A 99 -1.77 9.87 3.69
N MET A 100 -0.78 9.01 4.00
CA MET A 100 -0.27 8.80 5.36
C MET A 100 0.83 9.79 5.77
N ASP A 101 1.24 10.74 4.91
CA ASP A 101 2.32 11.71 5.17
C ASP A 101 3.63 11.03 5.61
N LEU A 102 4.10 10.09 4.78
CA LEU A 102 5.30 9.29 5.04
C LEU A 102 6.50 9.77 4.25
N ILE A 103 7.69 9.63 4.85
CA ILE A 103 8.97 9.97 4.24
C ILE A 103 9.82 8.71 4.09
N ILE A 104 10.42 8.55 2.92
CA ILE A 104 11.43 7.53 2.67
C ILE A 104 12.78 8.07 3.13
N SER A 105 13.49 7.32 3.97
CA SER A 105 14.87 7.59 4.35
C SER A 105 15.81 6.55 3.72
N PRO A 106 16.38 6.83 2.53
CA PRO A 106 17.24 5.87 1.83
C PRO A 106 18.51 5.53 2.61
N GLY A 107 19.12 6.53 3.27
CA GLY A 107 20.34 6.36 4.05
C GLY A 107 20.16 5.40 5.24
N HIS A 108 18.97 5.40 5.86
CA HIS A 108 18.64 4.49 6.96
C HIS A 108 17.90 3.24 6.50
N ARG A 109 17.51 3.17 5.22
CA ARG A 109 16.67 2.13 4.62
C ARG A 109 15.34 1.93 5.35
N LYS A 110 14.67 3.04 5.69
CA LYS A 110 13.42 3.04 6.44
C LYS A 110 12.36 3.90 5.76
N LEU A 111 11.11 3.50 5.90
CA LEU A 111 9.95 4.40 5.83
C LEU A 111 9.75 4.97 7.22
N ILE A 112 9.50 6.28 7.31
CA ILE A 112 9.26 6.96 8.59
C ILE A 112 8.03 7.85 8.47
N VAL A 113 7.39 8.11 9.60
CA VAL A 113 6.43 9.21 9.73
C VAL A 113 7.16 10.53 9.50
N ASN A 114 6.52 11.46 8.78
CA ASN A 114 7.07 12.78 8.56
C ASN A 114 7.42 13.49 9.90
N PRO A 115 8.71 13.82 10.16
CA PRO A 115 9.14 14.45 11.40
C PRO A 115 8.54 15.83 11.66
N ASP A 116 8.12 16.56 10.61
CA ASP A 116 7.50 17.88 10.73
C ASP A 116 6.04 17.81 11.21
N SER A 117 5.45 16.61 11.15
CA SER A 117 4.06 16.32 11.50
C SER A 117 3.98 15.02 12.32
N PRO A 118 4.63 14.93 13.51
CA PRO A 118 4.83 13.65 14.20
C PRO A 118 3.53 13.04 14.73
N ASN A 119 2.55 13.86 15.11
CA ASN A 119 1.33 13.39 15.77
C ASN A 119 0.23 13.02 14.77
N PHE A 120 -0.02 13.85 13.76
CA PHE A 120 -1.11 13.71 12.79
C PHE A 120 -0.56 13.93 11.37
N PRO A 121 -1.06 13.19 10.36
CA PRO A 121 -0.67 13.44 8.97
C PRO A 121 -1.06 14.86 8.55
N HIS A 122 -0.16 15.55 7.86
CA HIS A 122 -0.42 16.87 7.31
C HIS A 122 -0.99 16.75 5.89
N ALA A 123 -2.11 17.43 5.64
CA ALA A 123 -2.67 17.57 4.30
C ALA A 123 -2.80 19.06 3.96
N LEU A 124 -2.29 19.45 2.78
CA LEU A 124 -2.46 20.80 2.28
C LEU A 124 -3.85 20.95 1.67
N VAL A 125 -4.63 21.90 2.19
CA VAL A 125 -5.93 22.31 1.64
C VAL A 125 -5.83 23.77 1.21
N LYS A 126 -6.27 24.09 -0.01
CA LYS A 126 -6.33 25.46 -0.55
C LYS A 126 -7.76 25.83 -0.88
#